data_AF-A7RT12-F1
#
_entry.id   AF-A7RT12-F1
#
_cell.length_a   1.000
_cell.length_b   1.000
_cell.length_c   1.000
_cell.angle_alpha   90.00
_cell.angle_beta   90.00
_cell.angle_gamma   90.00
#
_symmetry.space_group_name_H-M   'P 1'
#
loop_
_entity.id
_entity.type
_entity.pdbx_description
1 polymer ?
#
loop_
_entity_poly.entity_id
_entity_poly.type
_entity_poly.pdbx_seq_one_letter_code
_entity_poly.pdbx_strand_id
1 'polypeptide(L)'
;CVFPFVYRGKRYNSCTRARHNRPWCAITPNYDVDKLWGNCAGGRGDECCVFPFIYKGRRYNACTRRNSKRGPWCSLTNNYDKDRKWGYC
;
A
#
# COMPACT_ATOMS: atom_id res chain seq x y z
N CYS A 1 -6.67 1.34 4.10
CA CYS A 1 -6.02 2.15 5.17
C CYS A 1 -6.63 1.80 6.50
N VAL A 2 -5.88 1.93 7.60
CA VAL A 2 -6.43 1.91 8.96
C VAL A 2 -6.23 3.29 9.57
N PHE A 3 -7.29 3.86 10.13
CA PHE A 3 -7.25 5.12 10.84
C PHE A 3 -7.83 4.93 12.25
N PRO A 4 -7.22 5.51 13.30
CA PRO A 4 -5.89 6.12 13.30
C PRO A 4 -4.76 5.10 13.06
N PHE A 5 -3.63 5.56 12.53
CA PHE A 5 -2.38 4.80 12.55
C PHE A 5 -1.23 5.59 13.16
N VAL A 6 -0.25 4.88 13.73
CA VAL A 6 0.98 5.45 14.29
C VAL A 6 2.10 5.40 13.25
N TYR A 7 2.76 6.54 13.02
CA TYR A 7 3.99 6.66 12.23
C TYR A 7 4.96 7.62 12.93
N ARG A 8 6.17 7.14 13.21
CA ARG A 8 7.25 7.81 13.97
C ARG A 8 6.74 8.40 15.28
N GLY A 9 5.96 7.62 16.02
CA GLY A 9 5.35 8.03 17.30
C GLY A 9 4.21 9.04 17.19
N LYS A 10 3.82 9.47 15.98
CA LYS A 10 2.69 10.39 15.75
C LYS A 10 1.47 9.63 15.23
N ARG A 11 0.28 9.98 15.72
CA ARG A 11 -0.99 9.46 15.22
C ARG A 11 -1.47 10.25 14.00
N TYR A 12 -1.96 9.52 12.99
CA TYR A 12 -2.51 10.04 11.75
C TYR A 12 -3.93 9.49 11.55
N ASN A 13 -4.90 10.41 11.39
CA ASN A 13 -6.32 10.10 11.14
C ASN A 13 -6.71 10.17 9.66
N SER A 14 -5.75 10.46 8.80
CA SER A 14 -5.94 10.62 7.36
C SER A 14 -4.64 10.29 6.63
N CYS A 15 -4.73 10.17 5.31
CA CYS A 15 -3.56 10.00 4.45
C CYS A 15 -2.56 11.14 4.66
N THR A 16 -1.29 10.80 4.77
CA THR A 16 -0.20 11.76 4.95
C THR A 16 0.78 11.72 3.78
N ARG A 17 1.44 12.83 3.48
CA ARG A 17 2.59 12.88 2.55
C ARG A 17 3.93 12.86 3.30
N ALA A 18 3.91 12.51 4.59
CA ALA A 18 5.11 12.47 5.41
C ALA A 18 6.16 11.53 4.81
N ARG A 19 7.32 12.10 4.42
CA ARG A 19 8.45 11.40 3.77
C ARG A 19 8.05 10.54 2.57
N HIS A 20 7.06 10.98 1.79
CA HIS A 20 6.59 10.20 0.65
C HIS A 20 6.09 11.09 -0.50
N ASN A 21 6.32 10.67 -1.75
CA ASN A 21 5.96 11.45 -2.93
C ASN A 21 4.44 11.52 -3.16
N ARG A 22 3.72 10.45 -2.79
CA ARG A 22 2.26 10.32 -2.85
C ARG A 22 1.66 10.24 -1.45
N PRO A 23 0.43 10.73 -1.23
CA PRO A 23 -0.27 10.54 0.03
C PRO A 23 -0.43 9.04 0.32
N TRP A 24 -0.14 8.66 1.55
CA TRP A 24 -0.11 7.28 2.00
C TRP A 24 -0.73 7.14 3.38
N CYS A 25 -1.10 5.91 3.73
CA CYS A 25 -1.65 5.54 5.01
C CYS A 25 -1.06 4.19 5.46
N ALA A 26 -1.02 3.92 6.76
CA ALA A 26 -0.77 2.55 7.19
C ALA A 26 -2.00 1.68 6.90
N ILE A 27 -1.76 0.37 6.71
CA ILE A 27 -2.83 -0.63 6.65
C ILE A 27 -2.98 -1.41 7.96
N THR A 28 -2.20 -1.05 8.97
CA THR A 28 -2.29 -1.55 10.33
C THR A 28 -2.29 -0.38 11.31
N PRO A 29 -2.69 -0.57 12.59
CA PRO A 29 -2.68 0.50 13.58
C PRO A 29 -1.29 1.08 13.88
N ASN A 30 -0.21 0.32 13.66
CA ASN A 30 1.14 0.76 14.00
C ASN A 30 2.14 0.47 12.86
N TYR A 31 2.38 1.48 12.03
CA TYR A 31 3.38 1.39 10.96
C TYR A 31 4.78 1.16 11.50
N ASP A 32 5.13 1.72 12.66
CA ASP A 32 6.50 1.65 13.19
C ASP A 32 6.91 0.21 13.50
N VAL A 33 5.93 -0.65 13.79
CA VAL A 33 6.11 -2.09 14.00
C VAL A 33 5.95 -2.86 12.69
N ASP A 34 4.80 -2.72 12.03
CA ASP A 34 4.43 -3.62 10.93
C ASP A 34 5.08 -3.22 9.59
N LYS A 35 5.36 -1.93 9.41
CA LYS A 35 5.89 -1.33 8.18
C LYS A 35 5.03 -1.63 6.94
N LEU A 36 3.74 -1.84 7.16
CA LEU A 36 2.75 -2.08 6.13
C LEU A 36 1.97 -0.80 5.84
N TRP A 37 1.91 -0.42 4.57
CA TRP A 37 1.31 0.83 4.16
C TRP A 37 0.74 0.76 2.76
N GLY A 38 -0.03 1.78 2.39
CA GLY A 38 -0.55 1.90 1.05
C GLY A 38 -0.66 3.33 0.56
N ASN A 39 -0.58 3.50 -0.76
CA ASN A 39 -0.85 4.79 -1.40
C ASN A 39 -2.35 5.04 -1.37
N CYS A 40 -2.73 6.23 -0.93
CA CYS A 40 -4.11 6.69 -1.07
C CYS A 40 -4.31 7.12 -2.53
N ALA A 41 -5.06 6.32 -3.29
CA ALA A 41 -5.60 6.77 -4.57
C ALA A 41 -6.70 7.80 -4.26
N GLY A 42 -6.72 8.93 -4.96
CA GLY A 42 -7.73 9.99 -4.78
C GLY A 42 -9.15 9.61 -5.23
N GLY A 43 -9.51 8.33 -5.18
CA GLY A 43 -10.79 7.77 -5.60
C GLY A 43 -11.44 7.00 -4.47
N ARG A 44 -12.76 7.13 -4.36
CA ARG A 44 -13.63 6.45 -3.41
C ARG A 44 -13.43 4.93 -3.47
N GLY A 45 -13.26 4.29 -2.32
CA GLY A 45 -13.35 2.84 -2.17
C GLY A 45 -12.02 2.17 -1.87
N ASP A 46 -11.84 1.80 -0.61
CA ASP A 46 -11.25 0.59 0.02
C ASP A 46 -10.07 -0.18 -0.59
N GLU A 47 -9.70 0.02 -1.85
CA GLU A 47 -8.67 -0.75 -2.56
C GLU A 47 -7.37 0.06 -2.66
N CYS A 48 -6.71 0.24 -1.52
CA CYS A 48 -5.36 0.78 -1.47
C CYS A 48 -4.34 -0.29 -1.88
N CYS A 49 -3.39 0.09 -2.75
CA CYS A 49 -2.19 -0.70 -2.96
C CYS A 49 -1.47 -0.98 -1.63
N VAL A 50 -1.13 -2.23 -1.34
CA VAL A 50 -0.38 -2.60 -0.15
C VAL A 50 1.10 -2.78 -0.49
N PHE A 51 1.94 -2.14 0.30
CA PHE A 51 3.39 -2.22 0.20
C PHE A 51 4.00 -2.57 1.56
N PRO A 52 5.02 -3.43 1.60
CA PRO A 52 5.45 -4.34 0.52
C PRO A 52 4.37 -5.37 0.13
N PHE A 53 4.43 -5.87 -1.10
CA PHE A 53 3.70 -7.08 -1.49
C PHE A 53 4.58 -8.12 -2.18
N ILE A 54 4.20 -9.39 -2.06
CA ILE A 54 4.88 -10.51 -2.71
C ILE A 54 4.18 -10.84 -4.04
N TYR A 55 4.94 -10.90 -5.13
CA TYR A 55 4.51 -11.38 -6.44
C TYR A 55 5.57 -12.24 -7.11
N LYS A 56 5.21 -13.46 -7.50
CA LYS A 56 6.11 -14.50 -8.02
C LYS A 56 7.36 -14.66 -7.16
N GLY A 57 7.17 -14.74 -5.84
CA GLY A 57 8.24 -14.88 -4.84
C GLY A 57 9.15 -13.64 -4.68
N ARG A 58 8.82 -12.50 -5.31
CA ARG A 58 9.59 -11.25 -5.19
C ARG A 58 8.81 -10.20 -4.43
N ARG A 59 9.51 -9.42 -3.60
CA ARG A 59 8.94 -8.32 -2.82
C ARG A 59 8.95 -7.02 -3.64
N TYR A 60 7.81 -6.34 -3.72
CA TYR A 60 7.65 -5.06 -4.40
C TYR A 60 7.21 -3.99 -3.39
N ASN A 61 7.91 -2.85 -3.39
CA ASN A 61 7.62 -1.70 -2.52
C ASN A 61 6.98 -0.52 -3.30
N ALA A 62 6.68 -0.73 -4.57
CA ALA A 62 6.07 0.24 -5.45
C ALA A 62 5.26 -0.51 -6.52
N CYS A 63 4.45 0.24 -7.25
CA CYS A 63 3.73 -0.30 -8.39
C CYS A 63 4.70 -0.87 -9.44
N THR A 64 4.32 -1.98 -10.06
CA THR A 64 5.15 -2.67 -11.04
C THR A 64 4.42 -2.78 -12.37
N ARG A 65 5.14 -2.72 -13.49
CA ARG A 65 4.59 -3.02 -14.83
C ARG A 65 4.77 -4.49 -15.20
N ARG A 66 5.32 -5.31 -14.29
CA ARG A 66 5.66 -6.70 -14.57
C ARG A 66 4.39 -7.48 -14.93
N ASN A 67 4.40 -8.12 -16.10
CA ASN A 67 3.27 -8.86 -16.65
C ASN A 67 1.97 -8.03 -16.79
N SER A 68 2.08 -6.70 -16.99
CA SER A 68 0.94 -5.84 -17.29
C SER A 68 1.17 -5.07 -18.58
N LYS A 69 0.21 -5.17 -19.51
CA LYS A 69 0.23 -4.43 -20.79
C LYS A 69 -0.44 -3.06 -20.71
N ARG A 70 -1.30 -2.83 -19.72
CA ARG A 70 -2.15 -1.62 -19.63
C ARG A 70 -1.55 -0.52 -18.76
N GLY A 71 -0.74 -0.87 -17.76
CA GLY A 71 -0.21 0.11 -16.82
C GLY A 71 0.46 -0.50 -15.60
N PRO A 72 1.07 0.33 -14.74
CA PRO A 72 1.59 -0.14 -13.46
C PRO A 72 0.44 -0.64 -12.56
N TRP A 73 0.72 -1.69 -11.81
CA TRP A 73 -0.24 -2.30 -10.89
C TRP A 73 0.41 -2.60 -9.54
N CYS A 74 -0.42 -2.87 -8.55
CA CYS A 74 -0.02 -3.22 -7.19
C CYS A 74 -0.90 -4.33 -6.63
N SER A 75 -0.40 -5.07 -5.65
CA SER A 75 -1.26 -5.94 -4.85
C SER A 75 -2.11 -5.11 -3.89
N LEU A 76 -3.33 -5.57 -3.62
CA LEU A 76 -4.20 -4.99 -2.58
C LEU A 76 -3.99 -5.69 -1.22
N THR A 77 -3.06 -6.64 -1.16
CA THR A 77 -2.65 -7.36 0.06
C THR A 77 -1.13 -7.47 0.13
N ASN A 78 -0.60 -7.90 1.28
CA ASN A 78 0.84 -8.13 1.44
C ASN A 78 1.36 -9.35 0.62
N ASN A 79 0.48 -10.19 0.08
CA ASN A 79 0.87 -11.37 -0.69
C ASN A 79 -0.09 -11.65 -1.84
N TYR A 80 0.26 -11.16 -3.04
CA TYR A 80 -0.50 -11.45 -4.25
C TYR A 80 -0.49 -12.94 -4.58
N ASP A 81 0.62 -13.65 -4.35
CA ASP A 81 0.72 -15.06 -4.72
C ASP A 81 -0.31 -15.93 -3.98
N LYS A 82 -0.71 -15.50 -2.77
CA LYS A 82 -1.79 -16.12 -1.98
C LYS A 82 -3.17 -15.55 -2.33
N ASP A 83 -3.32 -14.24 -2.25
CA ASP A 83 -4.66 -13.62 -2.25
C ASP A 83 -5.15 -13.28 -3.66
N ARG A 84 -4.22 -13.11 -4.61
CA ARG A 84 -4.47 -12.74 -6.02
C ARG A 84 -5.28 -11.45 -6.20
N LYS A 85 -5.32 -10.58 -5.18
CA LYS A 85 -5.99 -9.27 -5.23
C LYS A 85 -5.01 -8.21 -5.72
N TRP A 86 -5.41 -7.46 -6.74
CA TRP A 86 -4.58 -6.43 -7.35
C TRP A 86 -5.41 -5.30 -7.94
N GLY A 87 -4.79 -4.14 -8.09
CA GLY A 87 -5.39 -2.96 -8.72
C GLY A 87 -4.37 -2.21 -9.57
N TYR A 88 -4.85 -1.34 -10.45
CA TYR A 88 -3.98 -0.41 -11.18
C TYR A 88 -3.52 0.74 -10.29
N CYS A 89 -2.33 1.22 -10.59
CA CYS A 89 -1.78 2.46 -10.07
C CYS A 89 -1.90 3.59 -11.10
#